data_AF-A0A9X4G0Y2-F1
#
_entry.id   AF-A0A9X4G0Y2-F1
#
_cell.length_a   1.000
_cell.length_b   1.000
_cell.length_c   1.000
_cell.angle_alpha   90.00
_cell.angle_beta   90.00
_cell.angle_gamma   90.00
#
_symmetry.space_group_name_H-M   'P 1'
#
loop_
_entity.id
_entity.type
_entity.pdbx_description
1 polymer ?
#
loop_
_entity_poly.entity_id
_entity_poly.type
_entity_poly.pdbx_seq_one_letter_code
_entity_poly.pdbx_strand_id
1 'polypeptide(L)' 'MRHLQLLLSATASTYAANFPGACTREYDPTPYITKEGKLIYAPNQCIADLWKEQGK' A
#
# COMPACT_ATOMS: atom_id res chain seq x y z
N MET A 1 -8.31 -35.11 -16.80
CA MET A 1 -7.94 -34.59 -15.46
C MET A 1 -7.27 -33.24 -15.67
N ARG A 2 -7.91 -32.16 -15.18
CA ARG A 2 -7.49 -30.76 -15.34
C ARG A 2 -6.46 -30.43 -14.26
N HIS A 3 -5.20 -30.21 -14.62
CA HIS A 3 -4.23 -29.59 -13.72
C HIS A 3 -3.94 -28.18 -14.22
N LEU A 4 -4.76 -27.25 -13.74
CA LEU A 4 -4.52 -25.82 -13.90
C LEU A 4 -3.39 -25.45 -12.91
N GLN A 5 -2.15 -25.40 -13.38
CA GLN A 5 -1.02 -24.90 -12.61
C GLN A 5 -1.06 -23.37 -12.66
N LEU A 6 -1.67 -22.77 -11.64
CA LEU A 6 -1.61 -21.33 -11.36
C LEU A 6 -0.17 -20.98 -10.96
N LEU A 7 0.63 -20.52 -11.93
CA LEU A 7 1.90 -19.86 -11.67
C LEU A 7 1.61 -18.48 -11.07
N LEU A 8 1.56 -18.42 -9.74
CA LEU A 8 1.54 -17.18 -8.99
C LEU A 8 2.88 -16.46 -9.19
N SER A 9 2.91 -15.48 -10.09
CA SER A 9 4.04 -14.57 -10.25
C SER A 9 4.20 -13.75 -8.97
N ALA A 10 5.13 -14.17 -8.11
CA ALA A 10 5.58 -13.39 -6.97
C ALA A 10 6.40 -12.19 -7.49
N THR A 11 5.71 -11.11 -7.86
CA THR A 11 6.36 -9.80 -8.02
C THR A 11 6.73 -9.31 -6.63
N ALA A 12 7.93 -9.68 -6.18
CA ALA A 12 8.56 -9.09 -5.01
C ALA A 12 8.79 -7.60 -5.30
N SER A 13 7.82 -6.78 -4.90
CA SER A 13 7.88 -5.33 -5.03
C SER A 13 8.97 -4.83 -4.08
N THR A 14 10.05 -4.29 -4.65
CA THR A 14 11.19 -3.67 -3.95
C THR A 14 10.79 -2.32 -3.31
N TYR A 15 9.58 -2.22 -2.76
CA TYR A 15 8.96 -0.96 -2.34
C TYR A 15 9.20 -0.65 -0.87
N ALA A 16 10.47 -0.61 -0.47
CA ALA A 16 10.79 0.41 0.50
C ALA A 16 12.17 0.99 0.33
N ALA A 17 12.11 2.28 0.09
CA ALA A 17 12.89 3.21 0.87
C ALA A 17 11.91 4.34 1.25
N ASN A 18 11.98 4.79 2.50
CA ASN A 18 11.22 5.89 3.12
C ASN A 18 9.83 5.55 3.70
N PHE A 19 9.80 4.78 4.79
CA PHE A 19 8.67 4.82 5.73
C PHE A 19 9.09 5.66 6.94
N PRO A 20 8.34 6.72 7.33
CA PRO A 20 8.51 7.31 8.66
C PRO A 20 8.33 6.18 9.66
N GLY A 21 9.28 6.03 10.60
CA GLY A 21 9.65 4.78 11.29
C GLY A 21 8.59 3.99 12.10
N ALA A 22 7.29 4.25 11.91
CA ALA A 22 6.17 3.52 12.50
C ALA A 22 5.51 2.50 11.55
N CYS A 23 5.71 2.58 10.23
CA CYS A 23 4.97 1.76 9.28
C CYS A 23 5.80 0.67 8.59
N THR A 24 5.19 -0.50 8.40
CA THR A 24 5.81 -1.66 7.72
C THR A 24 5.95 -1.40 6.22
N ARG A 25 6.86 -2.16 5.59
CA ARG A 25 7.12 -2.12 4.14
C ARG A 25 6.13 -2.92 3.30
N GLU A 26 5.07 -3.44 3.92
CA GLU A 26 4.07 -4.23 3.22
C GLU A 26 3.32 -3.36 2.22
N TYR A 27 3.10 -3.89 1.02
CA TYR A 27 2.34 -3.21 -0.01
C TYR A 27 0.95 -3.83 -0.10
N ASP A 28 -0.02 -3.11 0.47
CA ASP A 28 -1.45 -3.44 0.45
C ASP A 28 -2.23 -2.14 0.17
N PRO A 29 -2.39 -1.76 -1.11
CA PRO A 29 -2.80 -0.42 -1.48
C PRO A 29 -4.18 -0.07 -0.92
N THR A 30 -4.21 0.93 -0.04
CA THR A 30 -5.41 1.33 0.69
C THR A 30 -5.95 2.65 0.12
N PRO A 31 -7.25 2.74 -0.21
CA PRO A 31 -7.85 3.99 -0.67
C PRO A 31 -7.81 5.06 0.45
N TYR A 32 -7.40 6.27 0.10
CA TYR A 32 -7.30 7.42 0.98
C TYR A 32 -7.87 8.67 0.30
N ILE A 33 -8.73 9.40 1.00
CA ILE A 33 -9.25 10.69 0.53
C ILE A 33 -8.41 11.79 1.18
N THR A 34 -7.71 12.57 0.36
CA THR A 34 -6.92 13.71 0.83
C THR A 34 -7.81 14.80 1.41
N LYS A 35 -7.22 15.74 2.16
CA LYS A 35 -7.94 16.93 2.61
C LYS A 35 -8.57 17.76 1.48
N GLU A 36 -8.04 17.65 0.27
CA GLU A 36 -8.57 18.30 -0.94
C GLU A 36 -9.75 17.55 -1.56
N GLY A 37 -10.19 16.43 -0.97
CA GLY A 37 -11.26 15.58 -1.48
C GLY A 37 -10.85 14.68 -2.65
N LYS A 38 -9.54 14.52 -2.90
CA LYS A 38 -9.04 13.65 -3.98
C LYS A 38 -8.85 12.23 -3.46
N LEU A 39 -9.34 11.25 -4.21
CA LEU A 39 -9.05 9.85 -3.95
C LEU A 39 -7.65 9.51 -4.47
N ILE A 40 -6.78 9.06 -3.57
CA ILE A 40 -5.46 8.51 -3.87
C ILE A 40 -5.30 7.15 -3.17
N TYR A 41 -4.22 6.42 -3.47
CA TYR A 41 -3.91 5.15 -2.82
C TYR A 41 -2.63 5.28 -2.00
N ALA A 42 -2.74 4.98 -0.71
CA ALA A 42 -1.59 4.83 0.18
C ALA A 42 -0.94 3.45 -0.04
N PRO A 43 0.37 3.30 0.17
CA PRO A 43 1.06 2.00 0.06
C PRO A 43 0.50 0.91 0.98
N ASN A 44 0.01 1.30 2.17
CA ASN A 44 -0.70 0.45 3.12
C ASN A 44 -1.55 1.29 4.08
N GLN A 45 -2.36 0.62 4.89
CA GLN A 45 -3.24 1.23 5.88
C GLN A 45 -2.48 2.12 6.87
N CYS A 46 -1.29 1.69 7.34
CA CYS A 46 -0.48 2.47 8.28
C CYS A 46 -0.08 3.83 7.70
N ILE A 47 0.35 3.86 6.43
CA ILE A 47 0.65 5.12 5.74
C ILE A 47 -0.60 5.96 5.53
N ALA A 48 -1.75 5.35 5.23
CA ALA A 48 -3.01 6.07 5.09
C ALA A 48 -3.39 6.80 6.40
N ASP A 49 -3.21 6.16 7.55
CA ASP A 49 -3.50 6.78 8.86
C ASP A 49 -2.51 7.87 9.22
N LEU A 50 -1.22 7.67 8.93
CA LEU A 50 -0.20 8.71 9.09
C LEU A 50 -0.46 9.93 8.19
N TRP A 51 -0.99 9.74 6.98
CA TRP A 51 -1.42 10.83 6.11
C TRP A 51 -2.62 11.60 6.67
N LYS A 52 -3.57 10.93 7.35
CA LYS A 52 -4.68 11.60 8.05
C LYS A 52 -4.14 12.53 9.15
N GLU A 53 -3.18 12.05 9.93
CA GLU A 53 -2.56 12.81 11.03
C GLU A 53 -1.75 14.01 10.51
N GLN A 54 -0.92 13.79 9.49
CA GLN A 54 -0.13 14.86 8.84
C GLN A 54 -0.98 15.82 8.03
N GLY A 55 -2.18 15.40 7.68
CA GLY A 55 -3.13 16.20 6.95
C GLY A 55 -2.84 16.32 5.47
N LYS A 56 -2.45 15.21 4.86
CA LYS A 56 -2.28 15.10 3.42
C LYS A 56 -3.59 15.08 2.64
#